data_AF-A0A510TFJ3-F1
#
_entry.id   AF-A0A510TFJ3-F1
#
_cell.length_a   1.000
_cell.length_b   1.000
_cell.length_c   1.000
_cell.angle_alpha   90.00
_cell.angle_beta   90.00
_cell.angle_gamma   90.00
#
_symmetry.space_group_name_H-M   'P 1'
#
loop_
_entity.id
_entity.type
_entity.pdbx_description
1 polymer ?
#
loop_
_entity_poly.entity_id
_entity_poly.type
_entity_poly.pdbx_seq_one_letter_code
_entity_poly.pdbx_strand_id
1 'polypeptide(L)'
;MSAMPIALLLTTAATGAVGVAVLRTVLKLRRQLTELQAQLAENQAAGRGAPLPAARASAGADEIRAAVAEALAEERERELAEARAFWAAQEARDASDAPSLLNFAENDLFLPRQADFAGLDSLEPVAEPATETEEFSGGAPAGGESPELAAARRRHPSHPDFVPVQSPVVNDHERTVTALEQLAADQVELSDVRPGPLGTLDVYVFADGTTLCMTPGHRETAERLAAAVREGETPYLLGGSGVSGAYTLTFACGDDMVYILADRVIASL
;
A
#
# COMPACT_ATOMS: atom_id res chain seq x y z
N MET A 1 39.62 37.32 -58.43
CA MET A 1 40.01 37.86 -57.11
C MET A 1 39.61 36.85 -56.05
N SER A 2 40.55 36.39 -55.22
CA SER A 2 40.40 35.19 -54.39
C SER A 2 39.50 35.42 -53.17
N ALA A 3 38.37 34.69 -53.09
CA ALA A 3 37.41 34.74 -51.97
C ALA A 3 37.82 33.89 -50.76
N MET A 4 38.79 32.99 -50.94
CA MET A 4 39.23 32.02 -49.93
C MET A 4 39.83 32.64 -48.64
N PRO A 5 40.69 33.69 -48.68
CA PRO A 5 41.24 34.26 -47.45
C PRO A 5 40.19 35.00 -46.61
N ILE A 6 39.17 35.57 -47.25
CA ILE A 6 38.07 36.26 -46.56
C ILE A 6 37.19 35.25 -45.81
N ALA A 7 36.88 34.11 -46.43
CA ALA A 7 36.13 33.04 -45.79
C ALA A 7 36.86 32.50 -44.54
N LEU A 8 38.19 32.31 -44.63
CA LEU A 8 38.98 31.84 -43.49
C LEU A 8 38.96 32.83 -42.32
N LEU A 9 39.11 34.13 -42.59
CA LEU A 9 39.04 35.19 -41.59
C LEU A 9 37.66 35.30 -40.92
N LEU A 10 36.58 35.10 -41.69
CA LEU A 10 35.23 35.10 -41.14
C LEU A 10 34.98 33.90 -40.22
N THR A 11 35.48 32.71 -40.59
CA THR A 11 35.32 31.52 -39.75
C THR A 11 36.07 31.64 -38.42
N THR A 12 37.31 32.13 -38.43
CA THR A 12 38.10 32.30 -37.21
C THR A 12 37.50 33.35 -36.28
N ALA A 13 37.03 34.47 -36.84
CA ALA A 13 36.31 35.50 -36.09
C ALA A 13 35.01 34.96 -35.46
N ALA A 14 34.23 34.16 -36.20
CA ALA A 14 33.01 33.54 -35.70
C ALA A 14 33.29 32.57 -34.55
N THR A 15 34.29 31.68 -34.68
CA THR A 15 34.68 30.78 -33.59
C THR A 15 35.17 31.53 -32.35
N GLY A 16 35.91 32.63 -32.51
CA GLY A 16 36.34 33.47 -31.39
C GLY A 16 35.16 34.11 -30.66
N ALA A 17 34.18 34.63 -31.39
CA ALA A 17 32.98 35.23 -30.81
C ALA A 17 32.14 34.20 -30.03
N VAL A 18 31.97 32.99 -30.59
CA VAL A 18 31.27 31.88 -29.91
C VAL A 18 32.01 31.46 -28.65
N GLY A 19 33.34 31.33 -28.71
CA GLY A 19 34.16 31.00 -27.53
C GLY A 19 34.00 32.02 -26.39
N VAL A 20 33.99 33.32 -26.71
CA VAL A 20 33.78 34.39 -25.73
C VAL A 20 32.35 34.36 -25.16
N ALA A 21 31.35 34.07 -26.00
CA ALA A 21 29.96 33.94 -25.55
C ALA A 21 29.81 32.77 -24.56
N VAL A 22 30.36 31.59 -24.89
CA VAL A 22 30.35 30.41 -24.02
C VAL A 22 31.10 30.68 -22.71
N LEU A 23 32.26 31.35 -22.76
CA LEU A 23 32.99 31.67 -21.55
C LEU A 23 32.17 32.61 -20.64
N ARG A 24 31.47 33.59 -21.21
CA ARG A 24 30.58 34.48 -20.45
C ARG A 24 29.38 33.74 -19.84
N THR A 25 28.77 32.79 -20.55
CA THR A 25 27.67 32.01 -20.00
C THR A 25 28.13 31.12 -18.85
N VAL A 26 29.30 30.47 -18.98
CA VAL A 26 29.89 29.65 -17.90
C VAL A 26 30.22 30.49 -16.67
N LEU A 27 30.79 31.69 -16.85
CA LEU A 27 31.07 32.60 -15.73
C LEU A 27 29.78 33.10 -15.05
N LYS A 28 28.70 33.34 -15.82
CA LYS A 28 27.40 33.73 -15.28
C LYS A 28 26.75 32.58 -14.48
N LEU A 29 26.79 31.35 -15.03
CA LEU A 29 26.29 30.14 -14.37
C LEU A 29 27.03 29.87 -13.06
N ARG A 30 28.37 30.02 -13.05
CA ARG A 30 29.16 29.87 -11.81
C ARG A 30 28.73 30.85 -10.73
N ARG A 31 28.43 32.11 -11.09
CA ARG A 31 27.92 33.10 -10.14
C ARG A 31 26.52 32.73 -9.62
N GLN A 32 25.63 32.26 -10.50
CA GLN A 32 24.30 31.83 -10.09
C GLN A 32 24.34 30.61 -9.16
N LEU A 33 25.23 29.65 -9.40
CA LEU A 33 25.42 28.51 -8.51
C LEU A 33 25.95 28.94 -7.14
N THR A 34 26.92 29.85 -7.09
CA THR A 34 27.44 30.35 -5.80
C THR A 34 26.37 31.11 -5.01
N GLU A 35 25.49 31.83 -5.70
CA GLU A 35 24.38 32.55 -5.08
C GLU A 35 23.29 31.59 -4.55
N LEU A 36 22.93 30.56 -5.32
CA LEU A 36 22.00 29.52 -4.88
C LEU A 36 22.55 28.72 -3.69
N GLN A 37 23.84 28.40 -3.69
CA GLN A 37 24.48 27.73 -2.55
C GLN A 37 24.43 28.58 -1.28
N ALA A 38 24.62 29.90 -1.39
CA ALA A 38 24.48 30.83 -0.27
C ALA A 38 23.02 30.88 0.25
N GLN A 39 22.04 30.97 -0.65
CA GLN A 39 20.61 30.97 -0.28
C GLN A 39 20.18 29.66 0.39
N LEU A 40 20.66 28.51 -0.09
CA LEU A 40 20.41 27.21 0.54
C LEU A 40 21.03 27.12 1.94
N ALA A 41 22.26 27.61 2.11
CA ALA A 41 22.92 27.64 3.41
C ALA A 41 22.18 28.53 4.42
N GLU A 42 21.68 29.69 3.97
CA GLU A 42 20.86 30.60 4.77
C GLU A 42 19.50 29.98 5.15
N ASN A 43 18.80 29.37 4.19
CA ASN A 43 17.54 28.66 4.45
C ASN A 43 17.71 27.46 5.39
N GLN A 44 18.81 26.72 5.29
CA GLN A 44 19.13 25.63 6.22
C GLN A 44 19.43 26.16 7.62
N ALA A 45 20.13 27.30 7.74
CA ALA A 45 20.36 27.95 9.02
C ALA A 45 19.06 28.46 9.64
N ALA A 46 18.16 29.03 8.84
CA ALA A 46 16.82 29.44 9.28
C ALA A 46 15.93 28.25 9.67
N GLY A 47 15.98 27.15 8.91
CA GLY A 47 15.22 25.93 9.18
C GLY A 47 15.70 25.16 10.42
N ARG A 48 16.97 25.29 10.80
CA ARG A 48 17.51 24.77 12.08
C ARG A 48 16.99 25.52 13.31
N GLY A 49 16.36 26.68 13.13
CA GLY A 49 15.72 27.46 14.20
C GLY A 49 14.24 27.11 14.43
N ALA A 50 13.63 26.25 13.60
CA ALA A 50 12.27 25.77 13.86
C ALA A 50 12.30 24.81 15.06
N PRO A 51 11.55 25.09 16.15
CA PRO A 51 11.58 24.26 17.36
C PRO A 51 10.80 22.97 17.13
N LEU A 52 11.41 22.02 16.41
CA LEU A 52 10.92 20.66 16.41
C LEU A 52 11.16 20.08 17.82
N PRO A 53 10.13 19.50 18.47
CA PRO A 53 10.32 18.82 19.75
C PRO A 53 11.42 17.78 19.62
N ALA A 54 12.42 17.84 20.51
CA ALA A 54 13.50 16.86 20.54
C ALA A 54 12.92 15.45 20.67
N ALA A 55 13.46 14.50 19.92
CA ALA A 55 13.12 13.09 20.08
C ALA A 55 13.36 12.68 21.54
N ARG A 56 12.35 12.11 22.19
CA ARG A 56 12.47 11.63 23.58
C ARG A 56 13.64 10.65 23.67
N ALA A 57 14.44 10.76 24.73
CA ALA A 57 15.56 9.85 24.99
C ALA A 57 15.09 8.39 25.04
N SER A 58 15.96 7.45 24.62
CA SER A 58 15.64 6.03 24.41
C SER A 58 14.96 5.35 25.60
N ALA A 59 15.31 5.74 26.83
CA ALA A 59 14.71 5.21 28.05
C ALA A 59 13.19 5.41 28.12
N GLY A 60 12.67 6.56 27.67
CA GLY A 60 11.23 6.81 27.64
C GLY A 60 10.52 6.01 26.54
N ALA A 61 11.24 5.56 25.50
CA ALA A 61 10.68 4.70 24.47
C ALA A 61 10.58 3.24 24.94
N ASP A 62 11.54 2.76 25.75
CA ASP A 62 11.50 1.44 26.37
C ASP A 62 10.34 1.32 27.38
N GLU A 63 10.14 2.34 28.22
CA GLU A 63 9.02 2.39 29.18
C GLU A 63 7.66 2.35 28.48
N ILE A 64 7.49 3.12 27.40
CA ILE A 64 6.25 3.10 26.61
C ILE A 64 6.03 1.74 25.96
N ARG A 65 7.08 1.11 25.41
CA ARG A 65 6.96 -0.24 24.81
C ARG A 65 6.55 -1.28 25.85
N ALA A 66 7.13 -1.24 27.04
CA ALA A 66 6.80 -2.14 28.13
C ALA A 66 5.34 -1.95 28.58
N ALA A 67 4.91 -0.71 28.80
CA ALA A 67 3.54 -0.41 29.21
C ALA A 67 2.49 -0.82 28.17
N VAL A 68 2.79 -0.62 26.87
CA VAL A 68 1.90 -1.04 25.78
C VAL A 68 1.85 -2.57 25.66
N ALA A 69 2.98 -3.26 25.82
CA ALA A 69 3.03 -4.72 25.79
C ALA A 69 2.23 -5.34 26.94
N GLU A 70 2.32 -4.77 28.15
CA GLU A 70 1.53 -5.19 29.31
C GLU A 70 0.03 -4.97 29.08
N ALA A 71 -0.37 -3.78 28.63
CA ALA A 71 -1.78 -3.48 28.35
C ALA A 71 -2.38 -4.40 27.27
N LEU A 72 -1.63 -4.72 26.22
CA LEU A 72 -2.07 -5.65 25.17
C LEU A 72 -2.15 -7.10 25.68
N ALA A 73 -1.27 -7.50 26.59
CA ALA A 73 -1.31 -8.84 27.19
C ALA A 73 -2.55 -9.02 28.07
N GLU A 74 -2.89 -8.00 28.88
CA GLU A 74 -4.11 -8.01 29.69
C GLU A 74 -5.37 -8.09 28.82
N GLU A 75 -5.44 -7.30 27.74
CA GLU A 75 -6.60 -7.30 26.84
C GLU A 75 -6.77 -8.66 26.13
N ARG A 76 -5.66 -9.23 25.63
CA ARG A 76 -5.68 -10.57 25.03
C ARG A 76 -6.14 -11.63 26.03
N GLU A 77 -5.73 -11.55 27.29
CA GLU A 77 -6.17 -12.50 28.32
C GLU A 77 -7.68 -12.41 28.58
N ARG A 78 -8.25 -11.19 28.55
CA ARG A 78 -9.71 -10.99 28.61
C ARG A 78 -10.41 -11.63 27.41
N GLU A 79 -9.96 -11.36 26.20
CA GLU A 79 -10.53 -11.97 24.98
C GLU A 79 -10.45 -13.50 25.02
N LEU A 80 -9.32 -14.06 25.45
CA LEU A 80 -9.17 -15.51 25.60
C LEU A 80 -10.03 -16.10 26.72
N ALA A 81 -10.29 -15.35 27.79
CA ALA A 81 -11.20 -15.77 28.85
C ALA A 81 -12.66 -15.78 28.37
N GLU A 82 -13.08 -14.76 27.62
CA GLU A 82 -14.40 -14.70 26.99
C GLU A 82 -14.59 -15.81 25.96
N ALA A 83 -13.59 -16.05 25.10
CA ALA A 83 -13.62 -17.17 24.15
C ALA A 83 -13.74 -18.51 24.88
N ARG A 84 -12.97 -18.74 25.95
CA ARG A 84 -13.08 -19.96 26.77
C ARG A 84 -14.46 -20.10 27.41
N ALA A 85 -15.03 -19.00 27.92
CA ALA A 85 -16.36 -19.01 28.51
C ALA A 85 -17.45 -19.30 27.46
N PHE A 86 -17.34 -18.71 26.27
CA PHE A 86 -18.23 -18.99 25.14
C PHE A 86 -18.21 -20.46 24.75
N TRP A 87 -17.01 -21.03 24.54
CA TRP A 87 -16.86 -22.44 24.20
C TRP A 87 -17.34 -23.38 25.31
N ALA A 88 -17.06 -23.07 26.57
CA ALA A 88 -17.56 -23.85 27.70
C ALA A 88 -19.09 -23.82 27.80
N ALA A 89 -19.71 -22.66 27.52
CA ALA A 89 -21.17 -22.54 27.49
C ALA A 89 -21.79 -23.31 26.32
N GLN A 90 -21.11 -23.33 25.16
CA GLN A 90 -21.53 -24.13 24.01
C GLN A 90 -21.39 -25.63 24.29
N GLU A 91 -20.27 -26.07 24.85
CA GLU A 91 -20.08 -27.48 25.24
C GLU A 91 -21.10 -27.93 26.30
N ALA A 92 -21.46 -27.06 27.25
CA ALA A 92 -22.52 -27.34 28.21
C ALA A 92 -23.91 -27.46 27.55
N ARG A 93 -24.20 -26.63 26.53
CA ARG A 93 -25.42 -26.74 25.73
C ARG A 93 -25.43 -28.02 24.91
N ASP A 94 -24.36 -28.32 24.19
CA ASP A 94 -24.20 -29.54 23.40
C ASP A 94 -24.30 -30.80 24.28
N ALA A 95 -23.76 -30.79 25.50
CA ALA A 95 -23.90 -31.88 26.46
C ALA A 95 -25.34 -32.02 27.00
N SER A 96 -26.11 -30.93 27.06
CA SER A 96 -27.51 -30.93 27.49
C SER A 96 -28.50 -31.29 26.37
N ASP A 97 -28.20 -30.87 25.13
CA ASP A 97 -28.98 -31.16 23.91
C ASP A 97 -28.55 -32.49 23.27
N ALA A 98 -27.45 -33.09 23.71
CA ALA A 98 -27.11 -34.46 23.38
C ALA A 98 -28.29 -35.35 23.81
N PRO A 99 -29.05 -35.93 22.86
CA PRO A 99 -30.14 -36.81 23.20
C PRO A 99 -29.52 -37.94 24.03
N SER A 100 -30.02 -38.15 25.24
CA SER A 100 -29.47 -39.10 26.20
C SER A 100 -29.24 -40.46 25.54
N LEU A 101 -28.02 -40.71 25.03
CA LEU A 101 -27.64 -41.98 24.42
C LEU A 101 -27.66 -43.11 25.46
N LEU A 102 -27.71 -42.76 26.75
CA LEU A 102 -27.96 -43.66 27.87
C LEU A 102 -29.41 -44.15 27.99
N ASN A 103 -30.37 -43.56 27.26
CA ASN A 103 -31.75 -44.06 27.19
C ASN A 103 -32.05 -44.81 25.87
N PHE A 104 -31.08 -44.91 24.96
CA PHE A 104 -31.14 -45.71 23.74
C PHE A 104 -30.47 -47.09 23.87
N ALA A 105 -29.93 -47.42 25.05
CA ALA A 105 -29.25 -48.69 25.27
C ALA A 105 -30.20 -49.90 25.39
N GLU A 106 -31.52 -49.70 25.47
CA GLU A 106 -32.48 -50.81 25.66
C GLU A 106 -33.57 -50.97 24.59
N ASN A 107 -33.65 -50.12 23.56
CA ASN A 107 -34.54 -50.38 22.44
C ASN A 107 -33.90 -49.95 21.11
N ASP A 108 -33.45 -50.96 20.37
CA ASP A 108 -33.13 -50.98 18.94
C ASP A 108 -32.24 -49.85 18.42
N LEU A 109 -30.94 -50.14 18.42
CA LEU A 109 -29.93 -49.48 17.61
C LEU A 109 -30.25 -49.66 16.11
N PHE A 110 -31.15 -48.85 15.57
CA PHE A 110 -31.42 -48.79 14.12
C PHE A 110 -30.26 -48.09 13.43
N LEU A 111 -29.26 -48.88 13.00
CA LEU A 111 -28.28 -48.42 12.03
C LEU A 111 -28.97 -48.34 10.65
N PRO A 112 -29.09 -47.16 10.03
CA PRO A 112 -29.69 -47.03 8.71
C PRO A 112 -28.88 -47.87 7.72
N ARG A 113 -29.55 -48.76 7.01
CA ARG A 113 -28.92 -49.56 5.95
C ARG A 113 -28.80 -48.67 4.72
N GLN A 114 -27.81 -48.90 3.86
CA GLN A 114 -27.66 -48.16 2.60
C GLN A 114 -28.93 -48.12 1.73
N ALA A 115 -29.87 -49.06 1.91
CA ALA A 115 -31.16 -49.07 1.24
C ALA A 115 -32.10 -47.91 1.66
N ASP A 116 -31.93 -47.35 2.85
CA ASP A 116 -32.79 -46.28 3.38
C ASP A 116 -32.47 -44.91 2.76
N PHE A 117 -31.33 -44.78 2.08
CA PHE A 117 -30.92 -43.56 1.38
C PHE A 117 -31.39 -43.51 -0.09
N ALA A 118 -31.99 -44.58 -0.62
CA ALA A 118 -32.37 -44.67 -2.03
C ALA A 118 -33.64 -43.87 -2.42
N GLY A 119 -34.19 -43.04 -1.51
CA GLY A 119 -35.39 -42.24 -1.73
C GLY A 119 -35.24 -40.74 -1.43
N LEU A 120 -34.03 -40.27 -1.12
CA LEU A 120 -33.77 -38.87 -0.76
C LEU A 120 -33.40 -37.96 -1.95
N ASP A 121 -33.33 -38.50 -3.17
CA ASP A 121 -33.04 -37.74 -4.40
C ASP A 121 -34.19 -36.83 -4.89
N SER A 122 -35.21 -36.53 -4.08
CA SER A 122 -36.37 -35.73 -4.51
C SER A 122 -36.93 -34.76 -3.45
N LEU A 123 -36.11 -34.31 -2.51
CA LEU A 123 -36.50 -33.19 -1.63
C LEU A 123 -35.91 -31.88 -2.15
N GLU A 124 -36.78 -31.06 -2.74
CA GLU A 124 -36.56 -29.65 -3.04
C GLU A 124 -36.13 -28.86 -1.78
N PRO A 125 -35.34 -27.77 -1.92
CA PRO A 125 -34.84 -27.00 -0.79
C PRO A 125 -35.99 -26.33 -0.05
N VAL A 126 -36.28 -26.80 1.16
CA VAL A 126 -37.24 -26.19 2.07
C VAL A 126 -36.69 -24.85 2.54
N ALA A 127 -37.39 -23.78 2.16
CA ALA A 127 -37.15 -22.42 2.58
C ALA A 127 -37.20 -22.28 4.12
N GLU A 128 -36.28 -21.49 4.66
CA GLU A 128 -36.22 -21.15 6.08
C GLU A 128 -37.50 -20.43 6.54
N PRO A 129 -38.09 -20.79 7.70
CA PRO A 129 -39.15 -20.01 8.28
C PRO A 129 -38.57 -18.71 8.85
N ALA A 130 -39.08 -17.60 8.31
CA ALA A 130 -38.91 -16.26 8.87
C ALA A 130 -39.29 -16.26 10.35
N THR A 131 -38.33 -15.96 11.23
CA THR A 131 -38.64 -15.55 12.60
C THR A 131 -39.11 -14.11 12.58
N GLU A 132 -40.37 -13.96 12.92
CA GLU A 132 -41.11 -12.71 13.02
C GLU A 132 -40.54 -11.78 14.10
N THR A 133 -40.55 -10.51 13.71
CA THR A 133 -40.38 -9.29 14.47
C THR A 133 -41.44 -9.18 15.58
N GLU A 134 -41.06 -9.32 16.85
CA GLU A 134 -41.73 -8.67 17.99
C GLU A 134 -40.64 -8.22 18.99
N GLU A 135 -40.31 -6.93 19.01
CA GLU A 135 -40.89 -5.94 19.92
C GLU A 135 -40.18 -5.92 21.30
N PHE A 136 -38.96 -5.36 21.33
CA PHE A 136 -38.36 -4.86 22.57
C PHE A 136 -38.46 -3.33 22.60
N SER A 137 -39.70 -2.82 22.68
CA SER A 137 -39.98 -1.45 23.09
C SER A 137 -39.87 -1.34 24.61
N GLY A 138 -38.67 -1.07 25.10
CA GLY A 138 -38.39 -0.64 26.47
C GLY A 138 -37.88 0.79 26.47
N GLY A 139 -38.75 1.75 26.76
CA GLY A 139 -38.47 3.18 26.62
C GLY A 139 -37.53 3.79 27.68
N ALA A 140 -36.69 4.72 27.21
CA ALA A 140 -36.16 5.87 27.94
C ALA A 140 -35.76 6.97 26.92
N PRO A 141 -35.74 8.26 27.29
CA PRO A 141 -36.31 9.34 26.49
C PRO A 141 -35.42 9.89 25.37
N ALA A 142 -36.08 10.61 24.46
CA ALA A 142 -35.55 11.36 23.33
C ALA A 142 -34.21 12.07 23.59
N GLY A 143 -33.13 11.44 23.15
CA GLY A 143 -31.94 12.11 22.66
C GLY A 143 -31.84 11.82 21.18
N GLY A 144 -32.22 12.78 20.33
CA GLY A 144 -32.03 12.64 18.88
C GLY A 144 -30.58 12.24 18.62
N GLU A 145 -30.37 11.17 17.84
CA GLU A 145 -29.02 10.71 17.50
C GLU A 145 -28.21 11.90 17.02
N SER A 146 -27.02 12.11 17.61
CA SER A 146 -26.14 13.20 17.20
C SER A 146 -25.94 13.15 15.68
N PRO A 147 -25.99 14.28 14.97
CA PRO A 147 -25.85 14.32 13.51
C PRO A 147 -24.56 13.63 13.02
N GLU A 148 -23.54 13.58 13.87
CA GLU A 148 -22.28 12.88 13.63
C GLU A 148 -22.42 11.35 13.65
N LEU A 149 -23.23 10.80 14.56
CA LEU A 149 -23.54 9.36 14.63
C LEU A 149 -24.43 8.92 13.46
N ALA A 150 -25.41 9.75 13.10
CA ALA A 150 -26.23 9.51 11.92
C ALA A 150 -25.39 9.58 10.62
N ALA A 151 -24.44 10.52 10.53
CA ALA A 151 -23.50 10.60 9.41
C ALA A 151 -22.52 9.42 9.37
N ALA A 152 -22.05 8.94 10.53
CA ALA A 152 -21.17 7.77 10.60
C ALA A 152 -21.90 6.49 10.16
N ARG A 153 -23.16 6.30 10.55
CA ARG A 153 -23.99 5.18 10.09
C ARG A 153 -24.25 5.22 8.59
N ARG A 154 -24.51 6.40 8.01
CA ARG A 154 -24.64 6.60 6.55
C ARG A 154 -23.35 6.31 5.77
N ARG A 155 -22.19 6.29 6.43
CA ARG A 155 -20.89 5.95 5.82
C ARG A 155 -20.56 4.45 5.89
N HIS A 156 -21.40 3.64 6.54
CA HIS A 156 -21.16 2.20 6.63
C HIS A 156 -21.68 1.50 5.35
N PRO A 157 -20.92 0.56 4.74
CA PRO A 157 -21.28 -0.08 3.47
C PRO A 157 -22.62 -0.80 3.44
N SER A 158 -23.14 -1.21 4.60
CA SER A 158 -24.46 -1.86 4.73
C SER A 158 -25.63 -0.88 4.92
N HIS A 159 -25.39 0.43 4.89
CA HIS A 159 -26.45 1.42 4.97
C HIS A 159 -27.10 1.63 3.59
N PRO A 160 -28.43 1.67 3.46
CA PRO A 160 -29.12 1.76 2.17
C PRO A 160 -28.78 3.04 1.38
N ASP A 161 -28.48 4.14 2.08
CA ASP A 161 -28.05 5.41 1.48
C ASP A 161 -26.53 5.49 1.21
N PHE A 162 -25.77 4.41 1.46
CA PHE A 162 -24.34 4.38 1.15
C PHE A 162 -24.16 4.31 -0.37
N VAL A 163 -23.83 5.45 -0.97
CA VAL A 163 -23.31 5.49 -2.33
C VAL A 163 -21.80 5.42 -2.22
N PRO A 164 -21.15 4.33 -2.69
CA PRO A 164 -19.69 4.30 -2.75
C PRO A 164 -19.23 5.55 -3.50
N VAL A 165 -18.47 6.41 -2.84
CA VAL A 165 -17.81 7.52 -3.53
C VAL A 165 -16.87 6.84 -4.51
N GLN A 166 -17.25 6.85 -5.79
CA GLN A 166 -16.35 6.42 -6.86
C GLN A 166 -15.19 7.41 -6.83
N SER A 167 -14.13 7.02 -6.11
CA SER A 167 -12.83 7.66 -6.27
C SER A 167 -12.50 7.65 -7.76
N PRO A 168 -11.71 8.62 -8.27
CA PRO A 168 -11.35 8.72 -9.68
C PRO A 168 -10.37 7.62 -10.11
N VAL A 169 -10.67 6.35 -9.80
CA VAL A 169 -9.83 5.16 -10.03
C VAL A 169 -9.57 4.94 -11.52
N VAL A 170 -10.47 5.39 -12.40
CA VAL A 170 -10.28 5.28 -13.85
C VAL A 170 -9.12 6.16 -14.33
N ASN A 171 -8.93 7.34 -13.73
CA ASN A 171 -7.86 8.26 -14.10
C ASN A 171 -6.50 7.81 -13.54
N ASP A 172 -6.48 7.12 -12.41
CA ASP A 172 -5.24 6.65 -11.78
C ASP A 172 -4.53 5.56 -12.60
N HIS A 173 -5.30 4.70 -13.30
CA HIS A 173 -4.71 3.65 -14.14
C HIS A 173 -4.01 4.25 -15.37
N GLU A 174 -4.70 5.11 -16.13
CA GLU A 174 -4.13 5.76 -17.31
C GLU A 174 -2.91 6.62 -16.95
N ARG A 175 -2.99 7.35 -15.83
CA ARG A 175 -1.86 8.12 -15.30
C ARG A 175 -0.68 7.24 -14.92
N THR A 176 -0.93 6.11 -14.27
CA THR A 176 0.12 5.16 -13.90
C THR A 176 0.77 4.54 -15.14
N VAL A 177 -0.01 4.14 -16.14
CA VAL A 177 0.54 3.60 -17.40
C VAL A 177 1.40 4.66 -18.11
N THR A 178 0.91 5.89 -18.22
CA THR A 178 1.67 7.00 -18.82
C THR A 178 2.97 7.26 -18.08
N ALA A 179 2.94 7.25 -16.74
CA ALA A 179 4.14 7.44 -15.92
C ALA A 179 5.15 6.30 -16.10
N LEU A 180 4.69 5.04 -16.17
CA LEU A 180 5.56 3.89 -16.42
C LEU A 180 6.20 3.94 -17.82
N GLU A 181 5.44 4.36 -18.84
CA GLU A 181 5.97 4.55 -20.20
C GLU A 181 7.02 5.67 -20.24
N GLN A 182 6.80 6.77 -19.53
CA GLN A 182 7.76 7.87 -19.43
C GLN A 182 9.04 7.45 -18.72
N LEU A 183 8.92 6.79 -17.54
CA LEU A 183 10.07 6.26 -16.81
C LEU A 183 10.91 5.31 -17.67
N ALA A 184 10.25 4.48 -18.48
CA ALA A 184 10.94 3.56 -19.37
C ALA A 184 11.57 4.24 -20.59
N ALA A 185 10.90 5.23 -21.18
CA ALA A 185 11.43 5.99 -22.31
C ALA A 185 12.65 6.83 -21.92
N ASP A 186 12.60 7.46 -20.76
CA ASP A 186 13.66 8.33 -20.23
C ASP A 186 14.77 7.53 -19.51
N GLN A 187 14.58 6.22 -19.33
CA GLN A 187 15.48 5.32 -18.62
C GLN A 187 15.89 5.89 -17.25
N VAL A 188 14.90 6.39 -16.51
CA VAL A 188 15.17 7.03 -15.22
C VAL A 188 15.73 5.99 -14.26
N GLU A 189 16.86 6.33 -13.64
CA GLU A 189 17.56 5.46 -12.71
C GLU A 189 16.77 5.29 -11.41
N LEU A 190 16.79 4.08 -10.88
CA LEU A 190 16.23 3.71 -9.59
C LEU A 190 17.23 4.09 -8.49
N SER A 191 16.77 4.90 -7.56
CA SER A 191 17.60 5.51 -6.50
C SER A 191 17.39 4.87 -5.12
N ASP A 192 16.21 4.32 -4.86
CA ASP A 192 15.89 3.65 -3.59
C ASP A 192 14.78 2.61 -3.78
N VAL A 193 14.87 1.52 -3.03
CA VAL A 193 13.86 0.46 -3.01
C VAL A 193 13.64 0.03 -1.57
N ARG A 194 12.39 0.13 -1.13
CA ARG A 194 11.96 -0.20 0.23
C ARG A 194 10.90 -1.29 0.16
N PRO A 195 11.32 -2.57 0.29
CA PRO A 195 10.38 -3.66 0.39
C PRO A 195 9.54 -3.54 1.68
N GLY A 196 8.25 -3.74 1.56
CA GLY A 196 7.32 -3.71 2.70
C GLY A 196 7.56 -4.86 3.69
N PRO A 197 7.43 -4.66 5.02
CA PRO A 197 7.39 -5.77 5.95
C PRO A 197 6.17 -6.68 5.68
N LEU A 198 6.35 -8.00 5.67
CA LEU A 198 5.25 -8.98 5.72
C LEU A 198 4.15 -8.82 4.65
N GLY A 199 4.49 -8.39 3.44
CA GLY A 199 3.50 -8.26 2.37
C GLY A 199 2.70 -6.95 2.39
N THR A 200 3.23 -5.89 3.01
CA THR A 200 2.77 -4.51 2.76
C THR A 200 3.33 -3.94 1.44
N LEU A 201 2.84 -2.78 1.03
CA LEU A 201 3.30 -2.07 -0.17
C LEU A 201 4.83 -1.92 -0.23
N ASP A 202 5.40 -2.25 -1.39
CA ASP A 202 6.78 -1.93 -1.75
C ASP A 202 6.84 -0.52 -2.34
N VAL A 203 7.90 0.23 -2.02
CA VAL A 203 8.11 1.59 -2.52
C VAL A 203 9.41 1.67 -3.30
N TYR A 204 9.33 2.14 -4.55
CA TYR A 204 10.46 2.33 -5.46
C TYR A 204 10.58 3.82 -5.78
N VAL A 205 11.78 4.39 -5.64
CA VAL A 205 12.04 5.82 -5.84
C VAL A 205 13.01 5.98 -6.99
N PHE A 206 12.63 6.77 -7.98
CA PHE A 206 13.43 7.09 -9.16
C PHE A 206 14.17 8.43 -8.97
N ALA A 207 15.24 8.62 -9.74
CA ALA A 207 16.13 9.78 -9.65
C ALA A 207 15.44 11.12 -10.00
N ASP A 208 14.35 11.07 -10.76
CA ASP A 208 13.50 12.23 -11.09
C ASP A 208 12.54 12.62 -9.95
N GLY A 209 12.51 11.84 -8.87
CA GLY A 209 11.59 11.99 -7.74
C GLY A 209 10.32 11.17 -7.85
N THR A 210 10.08 10.49 -8.98
CA THR A 210 8.92 9.62 -9.16
C THR A 210 8.96 8.46 -8.17
N THR A 211 7.83 8.17 -7.56
CA THR A 211 7.64 7.06 -6.63
C THR A 211 6.63 6.06 -7.18
N LEU A 212 6.99 4.78 -7.16
CA LEU A 212 6.06 3.68 -7.42
C LEU A 212 5.74 2.97 -6.11
N CYS A 213 4.47 3.03 -5.72
CA CYS A 213 3.93 2.22 -4.65
C CYS A 213 3.24 1.02 -5.28
N MET A 214 3.68 -0.18 -4.95
CA MET A 214 3.10 -1.40 -5.52
C MET A 214 2.75 -2.42 -4.45
N THR A 215 1.62 -3.11 -4.62
CA THR A 215 1.27 -4.26 -3.80
C THR A 215 2.33 -5.34 -4.03
N PRO A 216 2.89 -5.91 -2.96
CA PRO A 216 4.14 -6.65 -3.06
C PRO A 216 4.01 -7.85 -3.98
N GLY A 217 5.00 -7.94 -4.87
CA GLY A 217 5.26 -9.12 -5.68
C GLY A 217 6.19 -10.09 -4.95
N HIS A 218 7.00 -10.83 -5.74
CA HIS A 218 8.03 -11.70 -5.19
C HIS A 218 9.07 -10.90 -4.40
N ARG A 219 9.05 -11.04 -3.07
CA ARG A 219 9.96 -10.35 -2.14
C ARG A 219 11.45 -10.46 -2.54
N GLU A 220 11.87 -11.63 -3.02
CA GLU A 220 13.24 -11.87 -3.48
C GLU A 220 13.69 -10.89 -4.58
N THR A 221 12.79 -10.57 -5.52
CA THR A 221 13.10 -9.61 -6.61
C THR A 221 13.24 -8.18 -6.10
N ALA A 222 12.39 -7.77 -5.15
CA ALA A 222 12.48 -6.46 -4.51
C ALA A 222 13.76 -6.33 -3.66
N GLU A 223 14.12 -7.37 -2.91
CA GLU A 223 15.36 -7.41 -2.12
C GLU A 223 16.61 -7.39 -3.01
N ARG A 224 16.58 -8.08 -4.15
CA ARG A 224 17.66 -8.07 -5.14
C ARG A 224 17.86 -6.69 -5.76
N LEU A 225 16.78 -6.02 -6.17
CA LEU A 225 16.83 -4.62 -6.66
C LEU A 225 17.34 -3.67 -5.57
N ALA A 226 16.89 -3.82 -4.33
CA ALA A 226 17.38 -3.03 -3.20
C ALA A 226 18.86 -3.31 -2.87
N ALA A 227 19.36 -4.53 -3.12
CA ALA A 227 20.78 -4.85 -2.99
C ALA A 227 21.61 -4.18 -4.09
N ALA A 228 21.18 -4.29 -5.36
CA ALA A 228 21.85 -3.68 -6.50
C ALA A 228 22.01 -2.16 -6.34
N VAL A 229 20.94 -1.46 -5.93
CA VAL A 229 20.99 -0.01 -5.66
C VAL A 229 21.97 0.31 -4.53
N ARG A 230 22.03 -0.50 -3.46
CA ARG A 230 22.99 -0.31 -2.36
C ARG A 230 24.44 -0.60 -2.77
N GLU A 231 24.65 -1.48 -3.73
CA GLU A 231 25.97 -1.79 -4.31
C GLU A 231 26.43 -0.72 -5.31
N GLY A 232 25.56 0.24 -5.63
CA GLY A 232 25.85 1.37 -6.52
C GLY A 232 25.55 1.07 -7.99
N GLU A 233 24.83 -0.01 -8.29
CA GLU A 233 24.22 -0.18 -9.61
C GLU A 233 23.07 0.82 -9.79
N THR A 234 22.75 1.12 -11.05
CA THR A 234 21.67 2.04 -11.44
C THR A 234 20.61 1.30 -12.24
N PRO A 235 19.75 0.50 -11.59
CA PRO A 235 18.68 -0.19 -12.29
C PRO A 235 17.72 0.83 -12.91
N TYR A 236 17.14 0.55 -14.06
CA TYR A 236 16.11 1.40 -14.65
C TYR A 236 14.99 0.56 -15.24
N LEU A 237 13.81 1.17 -15.36
CA LEU A 237 12.64 0.49 -15.91
C LEU A 237 12.81 0.35 -17.44
N LEU A 238 12.71 -0.87 -17.97
CA LEU A 238 12.69 -1.13 -19.41
C LEU A 238 11.27 -1.06 -19.98
N GLY A 239 10.28 -1.35 -19.14
CA GLY A 239 8.88 -1.31 -19.53
C GLY A 239 7.98 -1.92 -18.48
N GLY A 240 6.74 -1.45 -18.47
CA GLY A 240 5.65 -2.04 -17.70
C GLY A 240 4.48 -2.35 -18.63
N SER A 241 3.87 -3.52 -18.47
CA SER A 241 2.58 -3.81 -19.10
C SER A 241 1.54 -4.14 -18.05
N GLY A 242 0.36 -3.54 -18.17
CA GLY A 242 -0.78 -3.80 -17.30
C GLY A 242 -1.90 -4.52 -18.05
N VAL A 243 -2.47 -5.57 -17.46
CA VAL A 243 -3.69 -6.23 -17.96
C VAL A 243 -4.64 -6.46 -16.80
N SER A 244 -5.86 -5.93 -16.89
CA SER A 244 -6.92 -6.13 -15.89
C SER A 244 -6.50 -5.78 -14.44
N GLY A 245 -5.66 -4.75 -14.27
CA GLY A 245 -5.19 -4.27 -12.97
C GLY A 245 -3.85 -4.84 -12.52
N ALA A 246 -3.45 -6.02 -12.99
CA ALA A 246 -2.14 -6.59 -12.73
C ALA A 246 -1.07 -5.98 -13.64
N TYR A 247 0.15 -5.83 -13.13
CA TYR A 247 1.29 -5.24 -13.81
C TYR A 247 2.48 -6.19 -13.82
N THR A 248 3.18 -6.21 -14.95
CA THR A 248 4.51 -6.81 -15.09
C THR A 248 5.52 -5.71 -15.38
N LEU A 249 6.48 -5.52 -14.49
CA LEU A 249 7.55 -4.53 -14.61
C LEU A 249 8.87 -5.23 -14.90
N THR A 250 9.63 -4.72 -15.87
CA THR A 250 10.96 -5.24 -16.19
C THR A 250 12.00 -4.17 -15.89
N PHE A 251 12.95 -4.51 -15.02
CA PHE A 251 14.08 -3.65 -14.70
C PHE A 251 15.36 -4.20 -15.32
N ALA A 252 16.13 -3.33 -15.97
CA ALA A 252 17.52 -3.61 -16.27
C ALA A 252 18.35 -3.43 -15.00
N CYS A 253 19.23 -4.38 -14.69
CA CYS A 253 20.11 -4.36 -13.53
C CYS A 253 21.50 -4.83 -14.00
N GLY A 254 22.33 -3.91 -14.48
CA GLY A 254 23.59 -4.27 -15.14
C GLY A 254 23.35 -5.12 -16.39
N ASP A 255 23.93 -6.32 -16.42
CA ASP A 255 23.75 -7.30 -17.51
C ASP A 255 22.51 -8.20 -17.32
N ASP A 256 21.86 -8.14 -16.16
CA ASP A 256 20.70 -8.94 -15.83
C ASP A 256 19.38 -8.17 -15.99
N MET A 257 18.29 -8.92 -16.12
CA MET A 257 16.93 -8.40 -16.07
C MET A 257 16.19 -8.95 -14.84
N VAL A 258 15.48 -8.06 -14.15
CA VAL A 258 14.62 -8.40 -13.00
C VAL A 258 13.18 -8.15 -13.37
N TYR A 259 12.33 -9.17 -13.20
CA TYR A 259 10.92 -9.12 -13.52
C TYR A 259 10.10 -9.09 -12.24
N ILE A 260 9.21 -8.11 -12.10
CA ILE A 260 8.30 -7.98 -10.96
C ILE A 260 6.87 -8.10 -11.46
N LEU A 261 6.11 -8.98 -10.80
CA LEU A 261 4.66 -9.08 -10.93
C LEU A 261 4.02 -8.37 -9.74
N ALA A 262 3.15 -7.40 -10.02
CA ALA A 262 2.44 -6.64 -9.00
C ALA A 262 0.93 -6.63 -9.32
N ASP A 263 0.10 -6.84 -8.30
CA ASP A 263 -1.36 -6.80 -8.45
C ASP A 263 -1.89 -5.37 -8.60
N ARG A 264 -1.14 -4.39 -8.10
CA ARG A 264 -1.49 -2.97 -8.23
C ARG A 264 -0.23 -2.13 -8.18
N VAL A 265 -0.17 -1.12 -9.03
CA VAL A 265 0.90 -0.12 -9.07
C VAL A 265 0.25 1.25 -9.06
N ILE A 266 0.82 2.17 -8.29
CA ILE A 266 0.46 3.57 -8.26
C ILE A 266 1.75 4.37 -8.47
N ALA A 267 1.77 5.18 -9.53
CA ALA A 267 2.86 6.11 -9.78
C ALA A 267 2.47 7.51 -9.29
N SER A 268 3.36 8.14 -8.53
CA SER A 268 3.23 9.53 -8.11
C SER A 268 4.57 10.25 -8.28
N LEU A 269 4.52 11.40 -8.94
CA LEU A 269 5.60 12.39 -8.97
C LEU A 269 5.41 13.41 -7.84
#